data_AF-A0AAJ1F364-F1
#
_entry.id   AF-A0AAJ1F364-F1
#
_cell.length_a   1.000
_cell.length_b   1.000
_cell.length_c   1.000
_cell.angle_alpha   90.00
_cell.angle_beta   90.00
_cell.angle_gamma   90.00
#
_symmetry.space_group_name_H-M   'P 1'
#
loop_
_entity.id
_entity.type
_entity.pdbx_description
1 polymer ?
#
loop_
_entity_poly.entity_id
_entity_poly.type
_entity_poly.pdbx_seq_one_letter_code
_entity_poly.pdbx_strand_id
1 'polypeptide(L)' 'MLYCESYGHICYIHTTDRVIKTNKYKLSNIERIINCEDFYMINQSYLVHWKYVINIENKRTTL' A
#
# COMPACT_ATOMS: atom_id res chain seq x y z
N MET A 1 -4.93 -8.99 -3.48
CA MET A 1 -4.58 -7.56 -3.31
C MET A 1 -3.09 -7.48 -3.07
N LEU A 2 -2.38 -6.68 -3.84
CA LEU A 2 -0.92 -6.62 -3.86
C LEU A 2 -0.41 -5.53 -2.92
N TYR A 3 -0.90 -4.31 -3.10
CA TYR A 3 -0.60 -3.17 -2.24
C TYR A 3 -1.68 -2.10 -2.37
N CYS A 4 -1.68 -1.15 -1.44
CA CYS A 4 -2.47 0.06 -1.51
C CYS A 4 -1.52 1.26 -1.45
N GLU A 5 -1.83 2.31 -2.22
CA GLU A 5 -1.09 3.57 -2.18
C GLU A 5 -2.04 4.73 -1.90
N SER A 6 -1.51 5.75 -1.23
CA SER A 6 -2.20 7.01 -1.00
C SER A 6 -1.49 8.15 -1.71
N TYR A 7 -2.24 8.88 -2.52
CA TYR A 7 -1.77 10.07 -3.22
C TYR A 7 -2.83 11.18 -3.10
N GLY A 8 -2.46 12.26 -2.42
CA GLY A 8 -3.39 13.32 -2.05
C GLY A 8 -4.54 12.79 -1.18
N HIS A 9 -5.78 13.01 -1.60
CA HIS A 9 -6.99 12.56 -0.90
C HIS A 9 -7.55 11.23 -1.44
N ILE A 10 -6.74 10.49 -2.20
CA ILE A 10 -7.19 9.31 -2.92
C ILE A 10 -6.31 8.13 -2.52
N CYS A 11 -6.96 7.01 -2.22
CA CYS A 11 -6.32 5.72 -2.08
C CYS A 11 -6.58 4.87 -3.32
N TYR A 12 -5.55 4.17 -3.78
CA TYR A 12 -5.61 3.20 -4.86
C TYR A 12 -5.31 1.82 -4.28
N ILE A 13 -6.18 0.86 -4.58
CA ILE A 13 -6.04 -0.52 -4.15
C ILE A 13 -5.65 -1.32 -5.38
N HIS A 14 -4.41 -1.81 -5.39
CA HIS A 14 -3.85 -2.57 -6.50
C HIS A 14 -4.10 -4.06 -6.26
N THR A 15 -4.88 -4.67 -7.15
CA THR A 15 -5.10 -6.12 -7.20
C THR A 15 -4.36 -6.70 -8.40
N THR A 16 -4.40 -8.03 -8.57
CA THR A 16 -3.79 -8.69 -9.75
C THR A 16 -4.43 -8.23 -11.06
N ASP A 17 -5.72 -7.92 -11.03
CA ASP A 17 -6.51 -7.76 -12.26
C ASP A 17 -6.88 -6.29 -12.53
N ARG A 18 -6.90 -5.46 -11.48
CA ARG A 18 -7.38 -4.07 -11.56
C ARG A 18 -6.89 -3.19 -10.43
N VAL A 19 -7.03 -1.89 -10.66
CA VAL A 19 -6.86 -0.84 -9.65
C VAL A 19 -8.24 -0.31 -9.25
N ILE A 20 -8.53 -0.30 -7.95
CA ILE A 20 -9.75 0.29 -7.39
C ILE A 20 -9.38 1.62 -6.74
N LYS A 21 -10.07 2.69 -7.13
CA LYS A 21 -9.85 4.05 -6.61
C LYS A 21 -10.92 4.40 -5.58
N THR A 22 -10.53 4.97 -4.44
CA THR A 22 -11.45 5.49 -3.44
C THR A 22 -10.90 6.73 -2.76
N ASN A 23 -11.78 7.72 -2.53
CA ASN A 23 -11.50 8.87 -1.66
C ASN A 23 -12.29 8.79 -0.34
N LYS A 24 -13.08 7.72 -0.15
CA LYS A 24 -13.94 7.53 1.02
C LYS A 24 -13.14 7.11 2.26
N TYR A 25 -12.04 6.39 2.05
CA TYR A 25 -11.24 5.81 3.11
C TYR A 25 -9.79 6.28 3.01
N LYS A 26 -9.20 6.67 4.15
CA LYS A 26 -7.75 6.88 4.25
C LYS A 26 -7.04 5.53 4.26
N LEU A 27 -5.75 5.53 3.96
CA LEU A 27 -4.93 4.31 3.92
C LEU A 27 -4.94 3.55 5.26
N SER A 28 -4.94 4.26 6.39
CA SER A 28 -5.07 3.66 7.73
C SER A 28 -6.46 3.13 8.05
N ASN A 29 -7.52 3.58 7.37
CA ASN A 29 -8.82 2.92 7.47
C ASN A 29 -8.83 1.61 6.68
N ILE A 30 -8.21 1.62 5.50
CA ILE A 30 -8.09 0.44 4.65
C ILE A 30 -7.26 -0.64 5.37
N GLU A 31 -6.12 -0.28 5.96
CA GLU A 31 -5.30 -1.20 6.76
C GLU A 31 -6.10 -1.89 7.87
N ARG A 32 -6.87 -1.12 8.67
CA ARG A 32 -7.76 -1.68 9.70
C ARG A 32 -8.90 -2.55 9.16
N ILE A 33 -9.43 -2.25 7.98
CA ILE A 33 -10.50 -3.06 7.35
C ILE A 33 -9.94 -4.40 6.89
N ILE A 34 -8.72 -4.38 6.33
CA ILE A 34 -8.04 -5.58 5.86
C ILE A 34 -7.67 -6.49 7.03
N ASN A 35 -7.16 -5.89 8.12
CA ASN A 35 -6.84 -6.58 9.37
C ASN A 35 -6.11 -7.92 9.16
N CYS A 36 -5.04 -7.87 8.37
CA CYS A 36 -4.25 -9.05 8.00
C CYS A 36 -2.79 -8.78 8.30
N GLU A 37 -2.15 -9.71 9.01
CA GLU A 37 -0.75 -9.59 9.48
C GLU A 37 0.26 -9.53 8.33
N ASP A 38 -0.10 -10.01 7.15
CA ASP A 38 0.76 -9.94 5.97
C ASP A 38 0.79 -8.56 5.31
N PHE A 39 -0.01 -7.59 5.75
CA PHE A 39 -0.02 -6.23 5.22
C PHE A 39 0.76 -5.28 6.11
N TYR A 40 1.79 -4.63 5.54
CA TYR A 40 2.68 -3.75 6.27
C TYR A 40 2.64 -2.33 5.71
N MET A 41 2.46 -1.36 6.60
CA MET A 41 2.62 0.05 6.28
C MET A 41 4.11 0.39 6.18
N ILE A 42 4.65 0.41 4.96
CA ILE A 42 6.10 0.63 4.75
C ILE A 42 6.48 2.12 4.83
N ASN A 43 5.50 3.01 4.63
CA ASN A 43 5.59 4.45 4.89
C ASN A 43 4.17 5.05 4.90
N GLN A 44 4.05 6.38 5.04
CA GLN A 44 2.74 7.06 5.13
C GLN A 44 1.85 6.94 3.88
N SER A 45 2.44 6.56 2.74
CA SER A 45 1.77 6.48 1.44
C SER A 45 1.59 5.06 0.93
N TYR A 46 2.17 4.03 1.55
CA TYR A 46 2.15 2.66 1.01
C TYR A 46 1.90 1.59 2.07
N LEU A 47 0.92 0.74 1.79
CA LEU A 47 0.56 -0.47 2.54
C LEU A 47 0.75 -1.68 1.62
N VAL A 48 1.65 -2.60 1.95
CA VAL A 48 2.12 -3.65 1.03
C VAL A 48 1.85 -5.03 1.60
N HIS A 49 1.36 -5.96 0.77
CA HIS A 49 1.24 -7.36 1.13
C HIS A 49 2.61 -8.05 1.00
N TRP A 50 3.18 -8.47 2.13
CA TRP A 50 4.55 -8.97 2.22
C TRP A 50 4.83 -10.19 1.33
N LYS A 51 3.85 -11.09 1.21
CA LYS A 51 3.90 -12.28 0.34
C LYS A 51 4.32 -11.96 -1.11
N TYR A 52 4.01 -10.77 -1.61
CA TYR A 52 4.29 -10.37 -3.00
C TYR A 52 5.54 -9.48 -3.14
N VAL A 53 6.28 -9.23 -2.06
CA VAL A 53 7.56 -8.51 -2.12
C VAL A 53 8.64 -9.47 -2.61
N ILE A 54 9.24 -9.16 -3.76
CA ILE A 54 10.29 -9.99 -4.38
C ILE A 54 11.71 -9.48 -4.13
N ASN A 55 11.87 -8.17 -3.91
CA ASN A 55 13.16 -7.52 -3.69
C ASN A 55 12.96 -6.19 -2.94
N ILE A 56 13.94 -5.79 -2.14
CA ILE A 56 13.99 -4.48 -1.45
C ILE A 56 15.35 -3.85 -1.74
N GLU A 57 15.34 -2.70 -2.40
CA GLU A 57 16.56 -1.98 -2.76
C GLU A 57 16.73 -0.74 -1.90
N ASN A 58 17.89 -0.61 -1.27
CA ASN A 58 18.27 0.64 -0.61
C ASN A 58 18.73 1.63 -1.68
N LYS A 59 17.90 2.64 -1.95
CA LYS A 59 18.35 3.77 -2.75
C LYS A 59 19.40 4.53 -1.95
N ARG A 60 20.66 4.49 -2.38
CA ARG A 60 21.71 5.37 -1.83
C ARG A 60 21.33 6.80 -2.20
N THR A 61 20.76 7.55 -1.26
CA THR A 61 20.57 8.99 -1.41
C THR A 61 21.95 9.63 -1.23
N THR A 62 22.66 9.90 -2.32
CA THR A 62 23.74 10.88 -2.30
C THR A 62 23.14 12.24 -1.96
N LEU A 63 23.48 12.73 -0.76
CA LEU A 63 23.24 14.11 -0.32
C LEU A 63 23.97 15.09 -1.24
#